data_AF-A0A920T4I8-F1
#
_entry.id   AF-A0A920T4I8-F1
#
_cell.length_a   1.000
_cell.length_b   1.000
_cell.length_c   1.000
_cell.angle_alpha   90.00
_cell.angle_beta   90.00
_cell.angle_gamma   90.00
#
_symmetry.space_group_name_H-M   'P 1'
#
loop_
_entity.id
_entity.type
_entity.pdbx_description
1 polymer ?
#
loop_
_entity_poly.entity_id
_entity_poly.type
_entity_poly.pdbx_seq_one_letter_code
_entity_poly.pdbx_strand_id
1 'polypeptide(L)'
;MSKIPEDAIQCLDKGFVRLVDSMGGDEAIVQAARVSYGKGTTKLSQDRGLIRYLMRHRHTTPFEMVEFKFHCKMPIFVARQWVRHRTANINEYSLRYSEARDEFYYPDSRAYPISVCIK
;
A
#
# COMPACT_ATOMS: atom_id res chain seq x y z
N MET A 1 7.04 6.08 -25.21
CA MET A 1 6.04 5.52 -24.26
C MET A 1 6.79 5.05 -23.02
N SER A 2 6.44 5.54 -21.83
CA SER A 2 7.12 5.13 -20.60
C SER A 2 6.84 3.65 -20.35
N LYS A 3 7.88 2.81 -20.32
CA LYS A 3 7.75 1.36 -20.15
C LYS A 3 7.35 1.07 -18.71
N ILE A 4 6.19 0.44 -18.51
CA ILE A 4 5.74 -0.01 -17.20
C ILE A 4 6.53 -1.28 -16.84
N PRO A 5 7.00 -1.44 -15.58
CA PRO A 5 7.63 -2.68 -15.14
C PRO A 5 6.70 -3.89 -15.29
N GLU A 6 7.21 -5.07 -15.64
CA GLU A 6 6.40 -6.27 -15.90
C GLU A 6 5.68 -6.80 -14.65
N ASP A 7 6.24 -6.57 -13.47
CA ASP A 7 5.71 -6.93 -12.15
C ASP A 7 4.78 -5.85 -11.55
N ALA A 8 4.42 -4.83 -12.32
CA ALA A 8 3.61 -3.71 -11.85
C ALA A 8 2.17 -3.77 -12.35
N ILE A 9 1.26 -3.31 -11.50
CA ILE A 9 -0.15 -3.10 -11.87
C ILE A 9 -0.28 -1.69 -12.44
N GLN A 10 -0.68 -1.59 -13.71
CA GLN A 10 -0.94 -0.31 -14.36
C GLN A 10 -2.11 0.41 -13.69
N CYS A 11 -1.93 1.71 -13.44
CA CYS A 11 -2.93 2.58 -12.83
C CYS A 11 -3.06 3.85 -13.66
N LEU A 12 -4.29 4.30 -13.93
CA LEU A 12 -4.56 5.45 -14.81
C LEU A 12 -3.95 5.23 -16.22
N ASP A 13 -3.57 6.31 -16.90
CA ASP A 13 -3.01 6.27 -18.26
C ASP A 13 -1.51 5.89 -18.28
N LYS A 14 -0.72 6.41 -17.32
CA LYS A 14 0.75 6.31 -17.30
C LYS A 14 1.35 5.90 -15.94
N GLY A 15 0.50 5.72 -14.92
CA GLY A 15 0.90 5.39 -13.56
C GLY A 15 1.01 3.87 -13.34
N PHE A 16 1.58 3.50 -12.20
CA PHE A 16 1.64 2.10 -11.77
C PHE A 16 1.84 1.98 -10.26
N VAL A 17 1.54 0.80 -9.73
CA VAL A 17 1.91 0.36 -8.38
C VAL A 17 2.66 -0.96 -8.50
N ARG A 18 3.83 -1.04 -7.87
CA ARG A 18 4.69 -2.23 -7.90
C ARG A 18 5.11 -2.59 -6.48
N LEU A 19 4.97 -3.86 -6.12
CA LEU A 19 5.53 -4.37 -4.88
C LEU A 19 7.04 -4.49 -5.04
N VAL A 20 7.81 -3.79 -4.22
CA VAL A 20 9.28 -3.85 -4.22
C VAL A 20 9.74 -4.95 -3.28
N ASP A 21 9.12 -5.02 -2.11
CA ASP A 21 9.56 -5.83 -1.00
C ASP A 21 8.41 -5.99 0.00
N SER A 22 8.42 -7.10 0.74
CA SER A 22 7.44 -7.39 1.78
C SER A 22 8.12 -8.14 2.91
N MET A 23 7.87 -7.71 4.15
CA MET A 23 8.37 -8.37 5.34
C MET A 23 7.21 -9.01 6.10
N GLY A 24 7.38 -10.28 6.48
CA GLY A 24 6.39 -11.03 7.23
C GLY A 24 5.31 -11.67 6.37
N GLY A 25 4.21 -12.02 7.02
CA GLY A 25 3.06 -12.70 6.44
C GLY A 25 2.10 -13.18 7.53
N ASP A 26 1.17 -14.05 7.18
CA ASP A 26 0.19 -14.60 8.14
C ASP A 26 0.84 -15.23 9.38
N GLU A 27 2.00 -15.88 9.20
CA GLU A 27 2.77 -16.48 10.30
C GLU A 27 3.29 -15.45 11.30
N ALA A 28 3.77 -14.29 10.82
CA ALA A 28 4.27 -13.21 11.67
C ALA A 28 3.15 -12.63 12.54
N ILE A 29 1.95 -12.47 11.98
CA ILE A 29 0.75 -12.00 12.69
C ILE A 29 0.38 -13.00 13.79
N VAL A 30 0.33 -14.29 13.45
CA VAL A 30 -0.03 -15.37 14.37
C VAL A 30 1.00 -15.51 15.49
N GLN A 31 2.29 -15.46 15.16
CA GLN A 31 3.37 -15.50 16.13
C GLN A 31 3.27 -14.32 17.09
N ALA A 32 3.11 -13.09 16.58
CA ALA A 32 2.99 -11.89 17.40
C ALA A 32 1.77 -11.95 18.33
N ALA A 33 0.63 -12.40 17.84
CA ALA A 33 -0.55 -12.61 18.67
C ALA A 33 -0.30 -13.67 19.77
N ARG A 34 0.39 -14.78 19.44
CA ARG A 34 0.67 -15.87 20.38
C ARG A 34 1.75 -15.55 21.42
N VAL A 35 2.64 -14.60 21.16
CA VAL A 35 3.60 -14.11 22.18
C VAL A 35 2.85 -13.62 23.43
N SER A 36 1.64 -13.08 23.26
CA SER A 36 0.77 -12.67 24.37
C SER A 36 0.05 -13.82 25.08
N TYR A 37 -0.10 -14.99 24.45
CA TYR A 37 -0.93 -16.11 24.96
C TYR A 37 -0.13 -17.37 25.37
N GLY A 38 1.20 -17.34 25.28
CA GLY A 38 2.05 -18.48 25.64
C GLY A 38 2.15 -19.56 24.56
N LYS A 39 3.24 -20.33 24.56
CA LYS A 39 3.56 -21.33 23.53
C LYS A 39 2.53 -22.48 23.52
N GLY A 40 1.84 -22.66 22.41
CA GLY A 40 1.04 -23.86 22.12
C GLY A 40 1.16 -24.27 20.65
N THR A 41 1.55 -25.52 20.40
CA THR A 41 1.66 -26.12 19.06
C THR A 41 0.25 -26.30 18.47
N THR A 42 -0.10 -25.55 17.43
CA THR A 42 -1.45 -25.61 16.83
C THR A 42 -1.41 -25.71 15.31
N LYS A 43 -2.45 -26.31 14.71
CA LYS A 43 -2.55 -26.67 13.29
C LYS A 43 -2.87 -25.44 12.43
N LEU A 44 -2.44 -25.42 11.16
CA LEU A 44 -2.72 -24.35 10.16
C LEU A 44 -4.20 -23.89 10.08
N SER A 45 -5.18 -24.77 10.32
CA SER A 45 -6.61 -24.37 10.31
C SER A 45 -6.98 -23.41 11.45
N GLN A 46 -6.26 -23.48 12.57
CA GLN A 46 -6.46 -22.61 13.74
C GLN A 46 -5.86 -21.22 13.51
N ASP A 47 -4.81 -21.10 12.68
CA ASP A 47 -4.15 -19.84 12.36
C ASP A 47 -5.08 -18.89 11.58
N ARG A 48 -5.74 -19.41 10.55
CA ARG A 48 -6.76 -18.64 9.80
C ARG A 48 -7.94 -18.22 10.69
N GLY A 49 -8.35 -19.10 11.61
CA GLY A 49 -9.38 -18.80 12.60
C GLY A 49 -8.97 -17.65 13.53
N LEU A 50 -7.71 -17.68 13.99
CA LEU A 50 -7.12 -16.65 14.84
C LEU A 50 -7.03 -15.30 14.13
N ILE A 51 -6.48 -15.23 12.91
CA ILE A 51 -6.38 -13.98 12.14
C ILE A 51 -7.76 -13.34 11.97
N ARG A 52 -8.77 -14.13 11.60
CA ARG A 52 -10.15 -13.64 11.49
C ARG A 52 -10.72 -13.17 12.82
N TYR A 53 -10.41 -13.87 13.91
CA TYR A 53 -10.81 -13.45 15.26
C TYR A 53 -10.20 -12.10 15.63
N LEU A 54 -8.89 -11.91 15.40
CA LEU A 54 -8.17 -10.66 15.67
C LEU A 54 -8.80 -9.50 14.89
N MET A 55 -9.06 -9.69 13.60
CA MET A 55 -9.68 -8.65 12.76
C MET A 55 -11.12 -8.30 13.22
N ARG A 56 -11.94 -9.31 13.56
CA ARG A 56 -13.30 -9.07 14.09
C ARG A 56 -13.32 -8.26 15.38
N HIS A 57 -12.32 -8.46 16.24
CA HIS A 57 -12.19 -7.76 17.52
C HIS A 57 -11.29 -6.52 17.45
N ARG A 58 -10.86 -6.12 16.24
CA ARG A 58 -9.98 -4.96 16.01
C ARG A 58 -8.68 -5.00 16.82
N HIS A 59 -8.14 -6.20 17.05
CA HIS A 59 -6.79 -6.38 17.58
C HIS A 59 -5.79 -6.15 16.45
N THR A 60 -5.46 -4.89 16.19
CA THR A 60 -4.67 -4.48 15.02
C THR A 60 -3.16 -4.56 15.24
N THR A 61 -2.65 -4.50 16.48
CA THR A 61 -1.21 -4.52 16.77
C THR A 61 -0.46 -5.72 16.17
N PRO A 62 -0.98 -6.96 16.17
CA PRO A 62 -0.32 -8.07 15.48
C PRO A 62 -0.16 -7.88 13.97
N PHE A 63 -1.01 -7.06 13.33
CA PHE A 63 -0.93 -6.76 11.90
C PHE A 63 0.15 -5.73 11.56
N GLU A 64 0.67 -5.00 12.55
CA GLU A 64 1.81 -4.07 12.36
C GLU A 64 3.13 -4.81 12.13
N MET A 65 3.17 -6.13 12.36
CA MET A 65 4.34 -6.99 12.14
C MET A 65 4.54 -7.37 10.67
N VAL A 66 3.67 -6.88 9.77
CA VAL A 66 3.77 -7.09 8.32
C VAL A 66 3.95 -5.73 7.66
N GLU A 67 5.02 -5.60 6.88
CA GLU A 67 5.33 -4.36 6.16
C GLU A 67 5.40 -4.60 4.66
N PHE A 68 4.94 -3.60 3.90
CA PHE A 68 5.01 -3.61 2.44
C PHE A 68 5.72 -2.36 1.94
N LYS A 69 6.61 -2.55 0.97
CA LYS A 69 7.33 -1.48 0.29
C LYS A 69 6.85 -1.40 -1.15
N PHE A 70 6.31 -0.26 -1.53
CA PHE A 70 5.78 -0.04 -2.87
C PHE A 70 6.61 0.98 -3.65
N HIS A 71 6.75 0.75 -4.95
CA HIS A 71 7.21 1.73 -5.92
C HIS A 71 6.00 2.17 -6.73
N CYS A 72 5.59 3.41 -6.53
CA CYS A 72 4.40 3.96 -7.14
C CYS A 72 4.77 5.13 -8.05
N LYS A 73 4.12 5.19 -9.21
CA LYS A 73 4.12 6.36 -10.09
C LYS A 73 2.70 6.87 -10.21
N MET A 74 2.46 8.10 -9.78
CA MET A 74 1.13 8.70 -9.76
C MET A 74 1.20 10.22 -10.01
N PRO A 75 0.09 10.86 -10.37
CA PRO A 75 0.02 12.31 -10.51
C PRO A 75 0.16 13.03 -9.16
N ILE A 76 0.74 14.24 -9.18
CA ILE A 76 0.99 15.04 -7.96
C ILE A 76 -0.30 15.25 -7.13
N PHE A 77 -1.44 15.49 -7.77
CA PHE A 77 -2.70 15.70 -7.03
C PHE A 77 -3.17 14.45 -6.28
N VAL A 78 -2.87 13.25 -6.79
CA VAL A 78 -3.12 11.97 -6.08
C VAL A 78 -2.11 11.79 -4.96
N ALA A 79 -0.83 12.08 -5.22
CA ALA A 79 0.24 12.00 -4.21
C ALA A 79 -0.05 12.90 -2.99
N ARG A 80 -0.61 14.10 -3.22
CA ARG A 80 -1.02 15.03 -2.15
C ARG A 80 -2.13 14.49 -1.24
N GLN A 81 -2.99 13.62 -1.75
CA GLN A 81 -3.97 12.90 -0.91
C GLN A 81 -3.29 11.75 -0.18
N TRP A 82 -2.42 11.02 -0.87
CA TRP A 82 -1.71 9.85 -0.33
C TRP A 82 -0.81 10.21 0.86
N VAL A 83 -0.06 11.32 0.78
CA VAL A 83 0.85 11.77 1.85
C VAL A 83 0.12 12.15 3.16
N ARG A 84 -1.21 12.23 3.15
CA ARG A 84 -2.02 12.46 4.37
C ARG A 84 -2.03 11.26 5.30
N HIS A 85 -1.67 10.06 4.82
CA HIS A 85 -1.50 8.87 5.63
C HIS A 85 -0.18 8.92 6.41
N ARG A 86 -0.19 9.60 7.56
CA ARG A 86 0.99 9.92 8.39
C ARG A 86 1.71 8.72 9.02
N THR A 87 1.11 7.54 8.98
CA THR A 87 1.71 6.31 9.54
C THR A 87 2.64 5.60 8.56
N ALA A 88 2.73 6.05 7.31
CA ALA A 88 3.58 5.46 6.29
C ALA A 88 4.90 6.22 6.13
N ASN A 89 5.95 5.49 5.74
CA ASN A 89 7.23 6.07 5.34
C ASN A 89 7.23 6.29 3.82
N ILE A 90 7.43 7.54 3.38
CA ILE A 90 7.32 7.93 1.97
C ILE A 90 8.58 8.67 1.54
N ASN A 91 9.15 8.24 0.41
CA ASN A 91 10.20 8.96 -0.31
C ASN A 91 9.66 9.34 -1.69
N GLU A 92 9.82 10.60 -2.08
CA GLU A 92 9.34 11.14 -3.36
C GLU A 92 10.50 11.65 -4.22
N TYR A 93 10.33 11.55 -5.53
CA TYR A 93 11.25 12.16 -6.48
C TYR A 93 11.21 13.69 -6.40
N SER A 94 12.35 14.31 -6.08
CA SER A 94 12.41 15.76 -5.86
C SER A 94 12.77 16.53 -7.13
N LEU A 95 11.81 17.30 -7.66
CA LEU A 95 12.02 18.21 -8.79
C LEU A 95 12.95 19.41 -8.50
N ARG A 96 13.35 19.60 -7.23
CA ARG A 96 14.37 20.61 -6.88
C ARG A 96 15.79 20.21 -7.33
N TYR A 97 16.04 18.91 -7.51
CA TYR A 97 17.36 18.37 -7.81
C TYR A 97 17.40 17.62 -9.14
N SER A 98 16.26 17.51 -9.82
CA SER A 98 16.16 16.72 -11.04
C SER A 98 15.13 17.32 -11.97
N GLU A 99 15.37 17.17 -13.27
CA GLU A 99 14.48 17.71 -14.30
C GLU A 99 13.13 16.99 -14.31
N ALA A 100 12.07 17.78 -14.43
CA ALA A 100 10.73 17.25 -14.60
C ALA A 100 10.61 16.58 -15.97
N ARG A 101 10.08 15.36 -15.99
CA ARG A 101 9.71 14.68 -17.23
C ARG A 101 8.40 15.25 -17.74
N ASP A 102 8.27 15.38 -19.06
CA ASP A 102 7.03 15.77 -19.74
C ASP A 102 6.02 14.60 -19.76
N GLU A 103 5.53 14.26 -18.56
CA GLU A 103 4.60 13.14 -18.34
C GLU A 103 3.41 13.59 -17.48
N PHE A 104 2.31 13.92 -18.15
CA PHE A 104 1.06 14.36 -17.51
C PHE A 104 -0.02 13.28 -17.54
N TYR A 105 -0.89 13.29 -16.53
CA TYR A 105 -2.10 12.46 -16.51
C TYR A 105 -3.18 13.08 -17.39
N TYR A 106 -3.73 12.28 -18.30
CA TYR A 106 -4.92 12.63 -19.06
C TYR A 106 -6.05 11.67 -18.67
N PRO A 107 -7.18 12.17 -18.13
CA PRO A 107 -8.31 11.32 -17.81
C PRO A 107 -8.92 10.74 -19.09
N ASP A 108 -9.40 9.50 -19.02
CA ASP A 108 -10.27 8.96 -20.06
C ASP A 108 -11.56 9.79 -20.09
N SER A 109 -12.06 10.08 -21.30
CA SER A 109 -13.37 10.66 -21.57
C SER A 109 -14.54 10.05 -20.77
N ARG A 110 -14.43 8.78 -20.38
CA ARG A 110 -15.44 8.07 -19.57
C ARG A 110 -15.28 8.26 -18.06
N ALA A 111 -14.15 8.80 -17.61
CA ALA A 111 -13.95 9.17 -16.21
C ALA A 111 -14.72 10.48 -15.95
N TYR A 112 -15.92 10.35 -15.39
CA TYR A 112 -16.80 11.48 -15.09
C TYR A 112 -16.04 12.62 -14.38
N PRO A 113 -16.26 13.89 -14.76
CA PRO A 113 -15.54 15.01 -14.18
C PRO A 113 -15.88 15.12 -12.70
N ILE A 114 -14.91 14.83 -11.84
CA ILE A 114 -15.00 15.13 -10.41
C ILE A 114 -14.81 16.64 -10.28
N SER A 115 -15.88 17.40 -10.48
CA SER A 115 -15.94 18.81 -10.15
C SER A 115 -15.87 18.96 -8.63
N VAL A 116 -14.66 19.03 -8.07
CA VAL A 116 -14.49 19.44 -6.68
C VAL A 116 -14.48 20.96 -6.65
N CYS A 117 -15.64 21.55 -6.35
CA CYS A 117 -15.74 22.95 -5.96
C CYS A 117 -15.21 23.07 -4.52
N ILE A 118 -13.97 23.52 -4.36
CA ILE A 118 -13.43 23.87 -3.04
C ILE A 118 -13.83 25.33 -2.80
N LYS A 119 -14.70 25.56 -1.80
CA LYS A 119 -14.86 26.89 -1.20
C LYS A 119 -13.70 27.18 -0.25
#